data_AF-A0A817EF83-F1
#
_entry.id   AF-A0A817EF83-F1
#
_cell.length_a   1.000
_cell.length_b   1.000
_cell.length_c   1.000
_cell.angle_alpha   90.00
_cell.angle_beta   90.00
_cell.angle_gamma   90.00
#
_symmetry.space_group_name_H-M   'P 1'
#
loop_
_entity.id
_entity.type
_entity.pdbx_description
1 polymer ?
#
loop_
_entity_poly.entity_id
_entity_poly.type
_entity_poly.pdbx_seq_one_letter_code
_entity_poly.pdbx_strand_id
1 'polypeptide(L)'
;MDKKKCYRCDGKGKRGHESSNCKGCDGTGSIQFQFCHGSYLDHTMKCNRCDGAGKRGHESADCKGCDGKGYHINASKCSRCNGAGQYGYESGPCKECNGKGHTG
;
A
#
# COMPACT_ATOMS: atom_id res chain seq x y z
N MET A 1 -17.20 -7.63 -14.33
CA MET A 1 -16.33 -6.46 -14.09
C MET A 1 -15.00 -6.67 -14.74
N ASP A 2 -14.77 -5.99 -15.85
CA ASP A 2 -13.52 -6.05 -16.57
C ASP A 2 -12.49 -5.13 -15.90
N LYS A 3 -11.49 -5.74 -15.26
CA LYS A 3 -10.34 -5.03 -14.70
C LYS A 3 -9.29 -4.89 -15.80
N LYS A 4 -9.08 -3.67 -16.28
CA LYS A 4 -7.98 -3.40 -17.22
C LYS A 4 -6.74 -3.04 -16.44
N LYS A 5 -5.66 -3.78 -16.65
CA LYS A 5 -4.34 -3.51 -16.05
C LYS A 5 -3.96 -2.04 -16.27
N CYS A 6 -3.56 -1.35 -15.20
CA CYS A 6 -3.05 0.00 -15.32
C CYS A 6 -1.64 -0.05 -15.92
N TYR A 7 -1.49 0.44 -17.14
CA TYR A 7 -0.21 0.44 -17.86
C TYR A 7 0.81 1.40 -17.24
N ARG A 8 0.38 2.41 -16.48
CA ARG A 8 1.27 3.41 -15.86
C ARG A 8 2.05 2.89 -14.65
N CYS A 9 1.65 1.74 -14.10
CA CYS A 9 2.33 1.06 -12.99
C CYS A 9 2.47 -0.45 -13.25
N ASP A 10 2.27 -0.90 -14.49
CA ASP A 10 2.31 -2.32 -14.85
C ASP A 10 1.49 -3.22 -13.93
N GLY A 11 0.34 -2.76 -13.48
CA GLY A 11 -0.52 -3.54 -12.59
C GLY A 11 -0.15 -3.50 -11.10
N LYS A 12 0.98 -2.89 -10.74
CA LYS A 12 1.50 -2.91 -9.35
C LYS A 12 0.80 -1.92 -8.42
N GLY A 13 0.08 -0.95 -8.97
CA GLY A 13 -0.58 0.10 -8.20
C GLY A 13 0.33 1.19 -7.67
N LYS A 14 1.64 0.95 -7.57
CA LYS A 14 2.65 1.93 -7.12
C LYS A 14 3.60 2.35 -8.23
N ARG A 15 4.16 3.55 -8.12
CA ARG A 15 5.19 4.10 -9.02
C ARG A 15 6.37 4.58 -8.19
N GLY A 16 7.56 4.05 -8.45
CA GLY A 16 8.78 4.36 -7.70
C GLY A 16 9.60 3.10 -7.38
N HIS A 17 10.81 3.32 -6.89
CA HIS A 17 11.66 2.23 -6.39
C HIS A 17 11.21 1.83 -4.98
N GLU A 18 11.14 0.53 -4.74
CA GLU A 18 10.85 0.00 -3.40
C GLU A 18 11.97 0.41 -2.44
N SER A 19 11.59 0.89 -1.25
CA SER A 19 12.58 1.20 -0.22
C SER A 19 13.32 -0.09 0.13
N SER A 20 14.65 -0.03 0.10
CA SER A 20 15.49 -1.19 0.36
C SER A 20 15.94 -1.17 1.82
N ASN A 21 16.15 -2.35 2.40
CA ASN A 21 16.74 -2.44 3.73
C ASN A 21 18.11 -1.74 3.74
N CYS A 22 18.35 -0.97 4.80
CA CYS A 22 19.64 -0.35 5.02
C CYS A 22 20.67 -1.44 5.34
N LYS A 23 21.63 -1.64 4.44
CA LYS A 23 22.73 -2.60 4.62
C LYS A 23 23.58 -2.40 5.88
N GLY A 24 23.51 -1.21 6.51
CA GLY A 24 24.25 -0.92 7.74
C GLY A 24 23.62 -1.50 9.00
N CYS A 25 22.39 -1.99 8.93
CA CYS A 25 21.64 -2.57 10.03
C CYS A 25 20.65 -3.66 9.56
N ASP A 26 20.80 -4.15 8.33
CA ASP A 26 19.97 -5.16 7.70
C ASP A 26 18.44 -4.97 7.82
N GLY A 27 17.99 -3.71 7.92
CA GLY A 27 16.57 -3.39 8.04
C GLY A 27 16.09 -3.03 9.45
N THR A 28 16.89 -3.27 10.50
CA THR A 28 16.44 -3.11 11.89
C THR A 28 16.39 -1.65 12.35
N GLY A 29 17.18 -0.78 11.72
CA GLY A 29 17.36 0.60 12.18
C GLY A 29 18.33 0.75 13.35
N SER A 30 18.88 -0.34 13.88
CA SER A 30 19.79 -0.32 15.01
C SER A 30 20.97 -1.30 14.83
N ILE A 31 22.04 -1.07 15.58
CA ILE A 31 23.21 -1.95 15.61
C ILE A 31 23.44 -2.33 17.06
N GLN A 32 23.51 -3.64 17.34
CA GLN A 32 23.84 -4.20 18.64
C GLN A 32 25.33 -4.49 18.71
N PHE A 33 25.95 -4.16 19.83
CA PHE A 33 27.32 -4.52 20.13
C PHE A 33 27.38 -5.24 21.46
N GLN A 34 28.10 -6.37 21.49
CA GLN A 34 28.49 -7.03 22.73
C GLN A 34 29.92 -6.62 23.09
N PHE A 35 30.10 -6.06 24.27
CA PHE A 35 31.42 -5.82 24.85
C PHE A 35 31.80 -6.96 25.78
N CYS A 36 32.93 -7.62 25.53
CA CYS A 36 33.51 -8.59 26.45
C CYS A 36 34.27 -7.88 27.58
N HIS A 37 33.55 -7.27 28.52
CA HIS A 37 34.16 -6.84 29.79
C HIS A 37 33.16 -6.91 30.95
N GLY A 38 33.01 -8.11 31.51
CA GLY A 38 32.58 -8.35 32.90
C GLY A 38 31.13 -8.01 33.30
N SER A 39 30.34 -7.31 32.50
CA SER A 39 28.94 -6.99 32.81
C SER A 39 28.13 -6.89 31.53
N TYR A 40 27.08 -7.71 31.42
CA TYR A 40 26.22 -7.82 30.23
C TYR A 40 25.43 -6.52 30.03
N LEU A 41 26.02 -5.58 29.29
CA LEU A 41 25.34 -4.38 28.80
C LEU A 41 25.12 -4.55 27.30
N ASP A 42 23.91 -4.98 26.94
CA ASP A 42 23.45 -4.93 25.55
C ASP A 42 23.32 -3.46 25.14
N HIS A 43 24.23 -2.98 24.30
CA HIS A 43 24.20 -1.61 23.80
C HIS A 43 23.67 -1.60 22.37
N THR A 44 22.41 -1.17 22.26
CA THR A 44 21.74 -0.92 20.99
C THR A 44 21.91 0.55 20.62
N MET A 45 22.54 0.82 19.47
CA MET A 45 22.66 2.17 18.93
C MET A 45 21.86 2.35 17.65
N LYS A 46 21.40 3.58 17.42
CA LYS A 46 20.72 3.99 16.18
C LYS A 46 21.67 3.81 14.98
N CYS A 47 21.18 3.19 13.90
CA CYS A 47 21.96 3.06 12.68
C CYS A 47 22.05 4.40 11.94
N ASN A 48 23.22 5.03 11.98
CA ASN A 48 23.46 6.34 11.35
C ASN A 48 23.28 6.32 9.83
N ARG A 49 23.45 5.17 9.15
CA ARG A 49 23.32 5.09 7.68
C ARG A 49 21.88 5.22 7.17
N CYS A 50 20.90 5.05 8.05
CA CYS A 50 19.48 5.21 7.73
C CYS A 50 18.76 6.06 8.77
N ASP A 51 19.51 6.79 9.59
CA ASP A 51 18.98 7.57 10.71
C ASP A 51 17.91 6.81 11.50
N GLY A 52 18.18 5.53 11.80
CA GLY A 52 17.28 4.69 12.59
C GLY A 52 16.04 4.16 11.88
N ALA A 53 15.80 4.55 10.62
CA ALA A 53 14.61 4.13 9.88
C ALA A 53 14.66 2.67 9.39
N GLY A 54 15.85 2.05 9.39
CA GLY A 54 16.07 0.70 8.88
C GLY A 54 16.01 0.57 7.36
N LYS A 55 15.49 1.57 6.64
CA LYS A 55 15.38 1.57 5.18
C LYS A 55 16.10 2.76 4.55
N ARG A 56 16.48 2.61 3.29
CA ARG A 56 17.05 3.68 2.46
C ARG A 56 16.25 3.81 1.16
N GLY A 57 15.87 5.04 0.82
CA GLY A 57 15.03 5.35 -0.34
C GLY A 57 13.64 5.86 0.05
N HIS A 58 12.92 6.44 -0.91
CA HIS A 58 11.54 6.90 -0.73
C HIS A 58 10.58 5.71 -0.84
N GLU A 59 9.51 5.70 -0.04
CA GLU A 59 8.42 4.75 -0.29
C GLU A 59 7.81 4.99 -1.66
N SER A 60 7.52 3.90 -2.38
CA SER A 60 6.83 3.97 -3.66
C SER A 60 5.48 4.66 -3.48
N ALA A 61 5.28 5.75 -4.21
CA ALA A 61 4.03 6.48 -4.19
C ALA A 61 2.94 5.72 -4.94
N ASP A 62 1.68 5.95 -4.55
CA ASP A 62 0.55 5.40 -5.29
C ASP A 62 0.54 5.94 -6.72
N CYS A 63 0.29 5.03 -7.67
CA CYS A 63 0.17 5.40 -9.06
C CYS A 63 -1.12 6.20 -9.24
N LYS A 64 -0.98 7.51 -9.45
CA LYS A 64 -2.09 8.43 -9.75
C LYS A 64 -2.93 8.01 -10.97
N GLY A 65 -2.39 7.17 -11.85
CA GLY A 65 -3.14 6.64 -12.98
C GLY A 65 -4.28 5.72 -12.57
N CYS A 66 -4.17 5.03 -11.44
CA CYS A 66 -5.16 4.05 -10.98
C CYS A 66 -5.43 4.16 -9.47
N ASP A 67 -5.09 5.29 -8.85
CA ASP A 67 -5.25 5.55 -7.41
C ASP A 67 -4.77 4.40 -6.53
N GLY A 68 -3.57 3.87 -6.81
CA GLY A 68 -2.99 2.78 -6.01
C GLY A 68 -3.51 1.37 -6.33
N LYS A 69 -4.59 1.23 -7.13
CA LYS A 69 -5.27 -0.06 -7.32
C LYS A 69 -4.57 -1.04 -8.26
N GLY A 70 -3.76 -0.54 -9.18
CA GLY A 70 -3.10 -1.34 -10.23
C GLY A 70 -3.99 -1.68 -11.43
N TYR A 71 -5.28 -1.36 -11.39
CA TYR A 71 -6.21 -1.59 -12.48
C TYR A 71 -7.24 -0.47 -12.58
N HIS A 72 -7.79 -0.30 -13.78
CA HIS A 72 -8.99 0.48 -14.03
C HIS A 72 -10.18 -0.46 -14.05
N ILE A 73 -11.27 -0.04 -13.42
CA ILE A 73 -12.53 -0.77 -13.50
C ILE A 73 -13.33 -0.15 -14.64
N ASN A 74 -13.56 -0.91 -15.70
CA ASN A 74 -14.64 -0.59 -16.64
C ASN A 74 -15.93 -1.11 -16.00
N ALA A 75 -16.55 -0.28 -15.16
CA ALA A 75 -17.89 -0.54 -14.66
C ALA A 75 -18.73 0.71 -14.91
N SER A 76 -19.91 0.48 -15.48
CA SER A 76 -20.89 1.53 -15.66
C SER A 76 -21.53 1.81 -14.30
N LYS A 77 -21.72 3.09 -13.98
CA LYS A 77 -22.52 3.47 -12.81
C LYS A 77 -23.88 2.80 -12.93
N CYS A 78 -24.34 2.10 -11.89
CA CYS A 78 -25.64 1.46 -11.91
C CYS A 78 -26.70 2.56 -11.90
N SER A 79 -27.42 2.72 -13.01
CA SER A 79 -28.44 3.76 -13.18
C SER A 79 -29.55 3.64 -12.14
N ARG A 80 -29.91 2.40 -11.75
CA ARG A 80 -31.03 2.14 -10.85
C ARG A 80 -30.79 2.63 -9.42
N CYS A 81 -29.56 2.59 -8.93
CA CYS A 81 -29.19 3.12 -7.62
C CYS A 81 -28.28 4.35 -7.70
N ASN A 82 -28.08 4.92 -8.88
CA ASN A 82 -27.21 6.07 -9.11
C ASN A 82 -25.83 5.93 -8.43
N GLY A 83 -25.20 4.76 -8.50
CA GLY A 83 -23.89 4.57 -7.89
C GLY A 83 -23.88 4.26 -6.40
N ALA A 84 -25.01 4.40 -5.70
CA ALA A 84 -25.06 4.27 -4.25
C ALA A 84 -24.99 2.81 -3.77
N GLY A 85 -25.32 1.85 -4.63
CA GLY A 85 -25.36 0.43 -4.27
C GLY A 85 -26.59 0.03 -3.47
N GLN A 86 -27.43 0.98 -3.04
CA GLN A 86 -28.68 0.74 -2.33
C GLN A 86 -29.73 1.77 -2.75
N TYR A 87 -31.00 1.48 -2.47
CA TYR A 87 -32.06 2.47 -2.61
C TYR A 87 -32.28 3.09 -1.22
N GLY A 88 -31.96 4.38 -1.03
CA GLY A 88 -32.14 5.04 0.28
C GLY A 88 -31.46 4.34 1.46
N TYR A 89 -31.79 4.76 2.69
CA TYR A 89 -31.19 4.20 3.92
C TYR A 89 -31.82 2.85 4.32
N GLU A 90 -33.09 2.61 3.99
CA GLU A 90 -33.86 1.49 4.53
C GLU A 90 -34.13 0.34 3.54
N SER A 91 -33.83 0.51 2.24
CA SER A 91 -34.34 -0.42 1.21
C SER A 91 -33.39 -1.57 0.84
N GLY A 92 -32.32 -1.78 1.61
CA GLY A 92 -31.36 -2.85 1.37
C GLY A 92 -30.56 -2.69 0.08
N PRO A 93 -29.70 -3.67 -0.26
CA PRO A 93 -28.80 -3.57 -1.40
C PRO A 93 -29.56 -3.56 -2.73
N CYS A 94 -29.13 -2.70 -3.65
CA CYS A 94 -29.64 -2.64 -5.01
C CYS A 94 -29.36 -3.97 -5.72
N LYS A 95 -30.44 -4.70 -6.03
CA LYS A 95 -30.37 -6.05 -6.63
C LYS A 95 -29.67 -6.09 -7.98
N GLU A 96 -29.79 -5.01 -8.76
CA GLU A 96 -29.22 -4.95 -10.11
C GLU A 96 -27.68 -4.91 -10.09
N CYS A 97 -27.08 -4.17 -9.17
CA CYS A 97 -25.64 -4.14 -8.96
C CYS A 97 -25.17 -5.00 -7.78
N ASN A 98 -26.07 -5.78 -7.16
CA ASN A 98 -25.82 -6.54 -5.93
C ASN A 98 -25.08 -5.74 -4.85
N GLY A 99 -25.56 -4.53 -4.54
CA GLY A 99 -24.93 -3.69 -3.51
C GLY A 99 -23.71 -2.86 -3.95
N LYS A 100 -23.15 -3.11 -5.15
CA LYS A 100 -21.85 -2.54 -5.54
C LYS A 100 -21.92 -1.11 -6.08
N GLY A 101 -23.09 -0.66 -6.50
CA GLY A 101 -23.29 0.67 -7.11
C GLY A 101 -22.93 0.74 -8.59
N HIS A 102 -22.36 -0.31 -9.17
CA HIS A 102 -21.94 -0.33 -10.56
C HIS A 102 -22.24 -1.68 -11.24
N THR A 103 -22.57 -1.62 -12.53
CA THR A 103 -22.89 -2.77 -13.39
C THR A 103 -21.76 -2.98 -14.40
N GLY A 104 -21.41 -4.23 -14.63
CA GLY A 104 -20.28 -4.63 -15.47
C GLY A 104 -19.65 -5.93 -15.02
#